data_AF-A0AA39SJZ3-F1
#
_entry.id   AF-A0AA39SJZ3-F1
#
_cell.length_a   1.000
_cell.length_b   1.000
_cell.length_c   1.000
_cell.angle_alpha   90.00
_cell.angle_beta   90.00
_cell.angle_gamma   90.00
#
_symmetry.space_group_name_H-M   'P 1'
#
loop_
_entity.id
_entity.type
_entity.pdbx_description
1 polymer ?
#
loop_
_entity_poly.entity_id
_entity_poly.type
_entity_poly.pdbx_seq_one_letter_code
_entity_poly.pdbx_strand_id
1 'polypeptide(L)'
;MAVRAQHGQQLQQYQTSNLMTQNPFMAGGTESDLTSCNAYGFRKRNRDNNDFIMFANLNHHHQQHQNQSTKLLVVDNPSGSSPASTSGRHADDQDLNSYLEGQNLELKAFIRLQNEKLRAMVGLIMEERIMRKVEEKERELERAKRVKRELEEKVKQKSEENQMWFNVAKQSEASVFSLRQSLVQLLLYNNNDHEIEGFGETNGEDDEAQSRRQQVTMKTCKGCGGGDVSVLVLPCRHLCLCKHCEFRLNCCPVCNSVKNAALNVLYS
;
A
#
# COMPACT_ATOMS: atom_id res chain seq x y z
N MET A 1 -13.76 35.41 -13.56
CA MET A 1 -14.74 34.38 -13.12
C MET A 1 -14.71 33.10 -13.95
N ALA A 2 -14.51 33.14 -15.29
CA ALA A 2 -14.54 31.95 -16.15
C ALA A 2 -13.64 30.76 -15.76
N VAL A 3 -12.40 31.00 -15.30
CA VAL A 3 -11.42 29.92 -15.00
C VAL A 3 -11.86 28.98 -13.88
N ARG A 4 -12.67 29.44 -12.91
CA ARG A 4 -13.21 28.58 -11.84
C ARG A 4 -14.29 27.60 -12.32
N ALA A 5 -14.96 27.86 -13.44
CA ALA A 5 -15.99 26.97 -13.98
C ALA A 5 -15.39 25.71 -14.63
N GLN A 6 -14.28 25.85 -15.37
CA GLN A 6 -13.63 24.73 -16.05
C GLN A 6 -13.01 23.72 -15.07
N HIS A 7 -12.44 24.19 -13.95
CA HIS A 7 -11.90 23.30 -12.91
C HIS A 7 -12.98 22.47 -12.20
N GLY A 8 -14.22 23.00 -12.08
CA GLY A 8 -15.35 22.28 -11.50
C GLY A 8 -15.80 21.09 -12.34
N GLN A 9 -15.86 21.25 -13.67
CA GLN A 9 -16.26 20.16 -14.58
C GLN A 9 -15.22 19.04 -14.63
N GLN A 10 -13.92 19.37 -14.56
CA GLN A 10 -12.85 18.35 -14.57
C GLN A 10 -12.86 17.45 -13.34
N LEU A 11 -13.17 18.01 -12.15
CA LEU A 11 -13.30 17.23 -10.91
C LEU A 11 -14.52 16.31 -10.91
N GLN A 12 -15.66 16.73 -11.49
CA GLN A 12 -16.84 15.87 -11.60
C GLN A 12 -16.60 14.67 -12.54
N GLN A 13 -15.88 14.85 -13.65
CA GLN A 13 -15.55 13.74 -14.57
C GLN A 13 -14.60 12.70 -13.94
N TYR A 14 -13.72 13.12 -13.02
CA TYR A 14 -12.82 12.22 -12.27
C TYR A 14 -13.52 11.45 -11.13
N GLN A 15 -14.68 11.94 -10.67
CA GLN A 15 -15.49 11.27 -9.66
C GLN A 15 -16.47 10.27 -10.28
N THR A 16 -17.11 10.60 -11.41
CA THR A 16 -18.05 9.69 -12.09
C THR A 16 -17.36 8.45 -12.68
N SER A 17 -16.11 8.57 -13.11
CA SER A 17 -15.29 7.45 -13.58
C SER A 17 -14.84 6.49 -12.47
N ASN A 18 -14.74 6.95 -11.22
CA ASN A 18 -14.38 6.10 -10.08
C ASN A 18 -15.55 5.26 -9.52
N LEU A 19 -16.82 5.69 -9.72
CA LEU A 19 -17.98 5.00 -9.14
C LEU A 19 -18.36 3.68 -9.82
N MET A 20 -17.79 3.33 -10.98
CA MET A 20 -18.03 2.04 -11.65
C MET A 20 -17.06 0.92 -11.25
N THR A 21 -16.11 1.17 -10.32
CA THR A 21 -14.99 0.23 -10.06
C THR A 21 -14.89 -0.24 -8.60
N GLN A 22 -15.96 -0.16 -7.81
CA GLN A 22 -15.97 -0.65 -6.42
C GLN A 22 -17.29 -1.31 -6.00
N ASN A 23 -17.36 -2.64 -5.99
CA ASN A 23 -17.57 -3.45 -4.77
C ASN A 23 -17.58 -4.99 -5.05
N PRO A 24 -17.44 -5.89 -4.03
CA PRO A 24 -16.45 -6.97 -4.11
C PRO A 24 -16.98 -8.38 -3.69
N PHE A 25 -16.10 -9.24 -3.13
CA PHE A 25 -16.34 -10.57 -2.49
C PHE A 25 -16.51 -11.75 -3.50
N MET A 26 -15.96 -12.96 -3.35
CA MET A 26 -15.25 -13.70 -2.28
C MET A 26 -14.05 -14.48 -2.89
N ALA A 27 -12.84 -14.46 -2.31
CA ALA A 27 -12.28 -15.38 -1.29
C ALA A 27 -11.96 -16.83 -1.77
N GLY A 28 -10.72 -17.27 -1.51
CA GLY A 28 -10.24 -18.63 -1.82
C GLY A 28 -8.71 -18.72 -1.80
N GLY A 29 -8.10 -18.78 -0.62
CA GLY A 29 -6.65 -18.94 -0.46
C GLY A 29 -6.21 -20.40 -0.29
N THR A 30 -4.95 -20.69 -0.62
CA THR A 30 -4.09 -21.79 -0.13
C THR A 30 -2.66 -21.44 -0.61
N GLU A 31 -1.76 -21.11 0.32
CA GLU A 31 -0.66 -21.98 0.78
C GLU A 31 0.37 -22.27 -0.35
N SER A 32 1.48 -21.55 -0.38
CA SER A 32 2.80 -21.93 0.18
C SER A 32 3.75 -22.20 -1.01
N ASP A 33 5.07 -21.92 -0.98
CA ASP A 33 5.98 -21.92 0.16
C ASP A 33 7.27 -21.09 -0.09
N LEU A 34 8.02 -20.83 0.99
CA LEU A 34 9.46 -20.49 1.03
C LEU A 34 10.01 -19.30 0.20
N THR A 35 10.23 -18.16 0.87
CA THR A 35 11.61 -17.64 1.07
C THR A 35 11.67 -16.86 2.39
N SER A 36 12.41 -17.41 3.35
CA SER A 36 12.71 -16.75 4.62
C SER A 36 13.73 -15.63 4.43
N CYS A 37 13.38 -14.41 4.85
CA CYS A 37 14.34 -13.34 5.13
C CYS A 37 14.02 -12.73 6.49
N ASN A 38 14.77 -13.16 7.50
CA ASN A 38 14.69 -12.71 8.89
C ASN A 38 15.29 -11.29 9.05
N ALA A 39 14.83 -10.56 10.08
CA ALA A 39 15.27 -9.20 10.45
C ALA A 39 14.96 -8.09 9.40
N TYR A 40 14.60 -6.85 9.77
CA TYR A 40 14.96 -6.11 10.98
C TYR A 40 13.77 -5.33 11.58
N GLY A 41 13.43 -5.63 12.83
CA GLY A 41 12.61 -4.75 13.67
C GLY A 41 13.43 -3.57 14.17
N PHE A 42 13.61 -2.51 13.37
CA PHE A 42 14.28 -1.28 13.81
C PHE A 42 13.39 -0.46 14.75
N ARG A 43 13.40 -0.79 16.05
CA ARG A 43 13.04 0.16 17.11
C ARG A 43 14.09 1.30 17.17
N LYS A 44 13.93 2.29 16.31
CA LYS A 44 14.54 3.63 16.36
C LYS A 44 13.39 4.60 16.04
N ARG A 45 13.13 5.66 16.80
CA ARG A 45 14.12 6.59 17.38
C ARG A 45 13.67 7.06 18.79
N ASN A 46 14.54 6.91 19.78
CA ASN A 46 14.51 7.71 21.03
C ASN A 46 15.60 8.81 20.98
N ARG A 47 15.92 9.29 19.76
CA ARG A 47 17.00 10.27 19.53
C ARG A 47 16.44 11.64 19.12
N ASP A 48 15.32 11.63 18.40
CA ASP A 48 14.62 12.83 17.91
C ASP A 48 14.11 13.70 19.09
N ASN A 49 13.69 13.07 20.21
CA ASN A 49 13.36 13.80 21.45
C ASN A 49 14.56 14.54 22.05
N ASN A 50 15.78 14.00 21.95
CA ASN A 50 16.98 14.67 22.46
C ASN A 50 17.39 15.86 21.61
N ASP A 51 17.26 15.77 20.27
CA ASP A 51 17.52 16.90 19.37
C ASP A 51 16.51 18.04 19.62
N PHE A 52 15.22 17.73 19.87
CA PHE A 52 14.21 18.72 20.24
C PHE A 52 14.48 19.36 21.62
N ILE A 53 14.81 18.56 22.64
CA ILE A 53 15.13 19.05 23.99
C ILE A 53 16.41 19.91 23.98
N MET A 54 17.42 19.57 23.17
CA MET A 54 18.61 20.42 23.00
C MET A 54 18.26 21.78 22.37
N PHE A 55 17.43 21.81 21.32
CA PHE A 55 17.03 23.07 20.69
C PHE A 55 16.19 23.96 21.63
N ALA A 56 15.30 23.35 22.41
CA ALA A 56 14.52 24.04 23.44
C ALA A 56 15.41 24.63 24.55
N ASN A 57 16.36 23.84 25.08
CA ASN A 57 17.30 24.31 26.11
C ASN A 57 18.21 25.44 25.59
N LEU A 58 18.65 25.39 24.33
CA LEU A 58 19.50 26.44 23.75
C LEU A 58 18.77 27.79 23.65
N ASN A 59 17.49 27.78 23.25
CA ASN A 59 16.63 28.96 23.29
C ASN A 59 16.41 29.47 24.71
N HIS A 60 16.19 28.58 25.69
CA HIS A 60 16.02 28.96 27.09
C HIS A 60 17.29 29.63 27.66
N HIS A 61 18.47 29.11 27.32
CA HIS A 61 19.75 29.68 27.75
C HIS A 61 20.06 31.04 27.09
N HIS A 62 19.66 31.24 25.83
CA HIS A 62 19.75 32.54 25.16
C HIS A 62 18.83 33.58 25.82
N GLN A 63 17.60 33.19 26.15
CA GLN A 63 16.62 34.07 26.81
C GLN A 63 17.03 34.43 28.25
N GLN A 64 17.69 33.53 28.99
CA GLN A 64 18.27 33.86 30.29
C GLN A 64 19.41 34.89 30.19
N HIS A 65 20.30 34.80 29.19
CA HIS A 65 21.37 35.79 29.02
C HIS A 65 20.84 37.19 28.71
N GLN A 66 19.81 37.32 27.85
CA GLN A 66 19.18 38.63 27.60
C GLN A 66 18.55 39.22 28.88
N ASN A 67 17.90 38.38 29.70
CA ASN A 67 17.27 38.80 30.97
C ASN A 67 18.26 39.11 32.12
N GLN A 68 19.52 38.65 32.04
CA GLN A 68 20.57 39.05 32.98
C GLN A 68 21.23 40.37 32.56
N SER A 69 21.44 40.60 31.26
CA SER A 69 21.98 41.88 30.77
C SER A 69 21.04 43.07 31.02
N THR A 70 19.72 42.88 31.05
CA THR A 70 18.75 43.94 31.39
C THR A 70 18.59 44.20 32.88
N LYS A 71 19.16 43.37 33.77
CA LYS A 71 19.07 43.54 35.24
C LYS A 71 20.22 44.31 35.89
N LEU A 72 21.25 44.70 35.14
CA LEU A 72 22.44 45.41 35.66
C LEU A 72 22.38 46.94 35.58
N LEU A 73 21.21 47.54 35.34
CA LEU A 73 21.02 48.99 35.24
C LEU A 73 20.02 49.59 36.24
N VAL A 74 19.61 48.83 37.27
CA VAL A 74 18.81 49.36 38.39
C VAL A 74 19.53 49.08 39.70
N VAL A 75 20.40 50.03 40.08
CA VAL A 75 20.84 50.19 41.47
C VAL A 75 19.96 51.26 42.09
N ASP A 76 18.88 50.82 42.76
CA ASP A 76 18.09 51.70 43.61
C ASP A 76 18.96 52.18 44.77
N ASN A 77 19.08 53.51 44.95
CA ASN A 77 19.88 54.10 46.02
C ASN A 77 19.01 54.99 46.92
N PRO A 78 18.59 54.51 48.11
CA PRO A 78 17.77 55.29 49.02
C PRO A 78 18.60 56.21 49.93
N SER A 79 18.26 57.50 49.90
CA SER A 79 18.42 58.47 51.01
C SER A 79 19.82 58.82 51.54
N GLY A 80 20.34 59.97 51.08
CA GLY A 80 20.67 61.10 51.97
C GLY A 80 21.93 61.05 52.86
N SER A 81 22.89 61.95 52.57
CA SER A 81 23.74 62.64 53.57
C SER A 81 24.48 63.85 52.96
N SER A 82 24.95 64.75 53.82
CA SER A 82 25.45 66.10 53.54
C SER A 82 26.71 66.19 52.65
N PRO A 83 26.98 67.35 52.00
CA PRO A 83 28.21 67.58 51.25
C PRO A 83 29.41 67.83 52.18
N ALA A 84 30.34 66.89 52.24
CA ALA A 84 31.66 67.09 52.83
C ALA A 84 32.71 67.22 51.70
N SER A 85 33.29 68.41 51.53
CA SER A 85 34.31 68.66 50.51
C SER A 85 35.64 67.97 50.87
N THR A 86 36.09 67.03 50.05
CA THR A 86 37.44 66.43 50.14
C THR A 86 38.21 66.67 48.85
N SER A 87 38.67 67.91 48.64
CA SER A 87 39.61 68.21 47.55
C SER A 87 40.98 67.59 47.86
N GLY A 88 41.47 66.68 47.02
CA GLY A 88 42.85 66.16 47.14
C GLY A 88 43.16 64.73 46.71
N ARG A 89 42.20 63.91 46.23
CA ARG A 89 42.47 62.51 45.82
C ARG A 89 41.98 62.08 44.42
N HIS A 90 41.28 62.94 43.69
CA HIS A 90 40.61 62.55 42.44
C HIS A 90 41.52 62.31 41.22
N ALA A 91 42.80 62.70 41.26
CA ALA A 91 43.70 62.57 40.10
C ALA A 91 44.16 61.13 39.87
N ASP A 92 44.69 60.44 40.89
CA ASP A 92 45.21 59.07 40.77
C ASP A 92 44.11 58.04 40.43
N ASP A 93 42.91 58.21 41.00
CA ASP A 93 41.75 57.34 40.71
C ASP A 93 41.32 57.42 39.23
N GLN A 94 41.48 58.57 38.59
CA GLN A 94 41.01 58.81 37.22
C GLN A 94 41.92 58.15 36.19
N ASP A 95 43.24 58.18 36.39
CA ASP A 95 44.22 57.45 35.56
C ASP A 95 44.07 55.94 35.76
N LEU A 96 43.93 55.46 37.00
CA LEU A 96 43.69 54.04 37.29
C LEU A 96 42.40 53.52 36.64
N ASN A 97 41.32 54.29 36.69
CA ASN A 97 40.06 53.92 36.06
C ASN A 97 40.18 53.90 34.52
N SER A 98 40.92 54.84 33.91
CA SER A 98 41.17 54.83 32.46
C SER A 98 41.96 53.59 32.01
N TYR A 99 42.95 53.15 32.80
CA TYR A 99 43.72 51.94 32.56
C TYR A 99 42.84 50.68 32.68
N LEU A 100 42.00 50.62 33.72
CA LEU A 100 41.02 49.55 33.91
C LEU A 100 40.02 49.47 32.74
N GLU A 101 39.51 50.60 32.25
CA GLU A 101 38.62 50.65 31.09
C GLU A 101 39.32 50.17 29.80
N GLY A 102 40.57 50.55 29.58
CA GLY A 102 41.39 50.05 28.47
C GLY A 102 41.56 48.54 28.49
N GLN A 103 41.96 47.98 29.64
CA GLN A 103 42.04 46.53 29.87
C GLN A 103 40.66 45.84 29.67
N ASN A 104 39.57 46.48 30.09
CA ASN A 104 38.22 45.96 29.91
C ASN A 104 37.81 45.89 28.42
N LEU A 105 38.18 46.89 27.63
CA LEU A 105 37.92 46.94 26.19
C LEU A 105 38.72 45.87 25.43
N GLU A 106 39.98 45.66 25.79
CA GLU A 106 40.83 44.61 25.23
C GLU A 106 40.28 43.22 25.55
N LEU A 107 39.92 42.95 26.81
CA LEU A 107 39.28 41.69 27.23
C LEU A 107 37.96 41.44 26.49
N LYS A 108 37.11 42.47 26.35
CA LYS A 108 35.85 42.39 25.58
C LYS A 108 36.13 42.08 24.10
N ALA A 109 37.17 42.65 23.50
CA ALA A 109 37.56 42.37 22.12
C ALA A 109 38.04 40.91 21.94
N PHE A 110 38.88 40.43 22.86
CA PHE A 110 39.35 39.04 22.86
C PHE A 110 38.18 38.04 22.99
N ILE A 111 37.26 38.26 23.94
CA ILE A 111 36.08 37.40 24.13
C ILE A 111 35.19 37.38 22.88
N ARG A 112 34.97 38.53 22.22
CA ARG A 112 34.23 38.59 20.95
C ARG A 112 34.89 37.74 19.87
N LEU A 113 36.22 37.88 19.69
CA LEU A 113 36.97 37.13 18.69
C LEU A 113 36.94 35.62 18.93
N GLN A 114 37.07 35.17 20.18
CA GLN A 114 36.97 33.74 20.51
C GLN A 114 35.55 33.21 20.26
N ASN A 115 34.51 33.96 20.65
CA ASN A 115 33.12 33.58 20.37
C ASN A 115 32.78 33.56 18.88
N GLU A 116 33.43 34.39 18.06
CA GLU A 116 33.30 34.34 16.60
C GLU A 116 33.97 33.09 16.01
N LYS A 117 35.21 32.79 16.41
CA LYS A 117 35.92 31.56 16.02
C LYS A 117 35.17 30.29 16.41
N LEU A 118 34.65 30.24 17.63
CA LEU A 118 33.82 29.12 18.11
C LEU A 118 32.53 28.97 17.29
N ARG A 119 31.83 30.07 16.99
CA ARG A 119 30.62 30.04 16.13
C ARG A 119 30.93 29.56 14.72
N ALA A 120 32.02 30.03 14.10
CA ALA A 120 32.45 29.58 12.78
C ALA A 120 32.77 28.08 12.76
N MET A 121 33.54 27.58 13.73
CA MET A 121 33.87 26.15 13.85
C MET A 121 32.64 25.27 14.07
N VAL A 122 31.72 25.68 14.96
CA VAL A 122 30.45 24.96 15.18
C VAL A 122 29.56 25.01 13.93
N GLY A 123 29.56 26.13 13.20
CA GLY A 123 28.91 26.28 11.90
C GLY A 123 29.36 25.22 10.91
N LEU A 124 30.66 25.15 10.62
CA LEU A 124 31.24 24.17 9.68
C LEU A 124 30.91 22.71 10.05
N ILE A 125 31.03 22.35 11.33
CA ILE A 125 30.70 21.00 11.83
C ILE A 125 29.20 20.69 11.64
N MET A 126 28.33 21.69 11.82
CA MET A 126 26.90 21.52 11.64
C MET A 126 26.51 21.49 10.16
N GLU A 127 27.12 22.31 9.31
CA GLU A 127 26.95 22.30 7.85
C GLU A 127 27.31 20.94 7.25
N GLU A 128 28.48 20.39 7.58
CA GLU A 128 28.91 19.05 7.13
C GLU A 128 27.97 17.93 7.65
N ARG A 129 27.37 18.11 8.84
CA ARG A 129 26.37 17.19 9.40
C ARG A 129 25.01 17.31 8.71
N ILE A 130 24.58 18.52 8.36
CA ILE A 130 23.33 18.76 7.62
C ILE A 130 23.48 18.18 6.20
N MET A 131 24.58 18.49 5.50
CA MET A 131 24.87 18.02 4.15
C MET A 131 24.79 16.49 4.05
N ARG A 132 25.50 15.75 4.93
CA ARG A 132 25.44 14.28 4.98
C ARG A 132 24.04 13.74 5.26
N LYS A 133 23.24 14.40 6.12
CA LYS A 133 21.84 14.03 6.38
C LYS A 133 20.96 14.27 5.13
N VAL A 134 21.18 15.35 4.39
CA VAL A 134 20.47 15.64 3.13
C VAL A 134 20.81 14.58 2.08
N GLU A 135 22.09 14.27 1.85
CA GLU A 135 22.54 13.22 0.92
C GLU A 135 22.01 11.83 1.28
N GLU A 136 21.86 11.50 2.57
CA GLU A 136 21.19 10.28 3.01
C GLU A 136 19.72 10.26 2.58
N LYS A 137 18.98 11.36 2.79
CA LYS A 137 17.57 11.48 2.41
C LYS A 137 17.34 11.55 0.91
N GLU A 138 18.23 12.16 0.14
CA GLU A 138 18.18 12.14 -1.32
C GLU A 138 18.40 10.72 -1.87
N ARG A 139 19.34 9.96 -1.30
CA ARG A 139 19.54 8.55 -1.67
C ARG A 139 18.39 7.65 -1.22
N GLU A 140 17.74 7.90 -0.09
CA GLU A 140 16.49 7.21 0.29
C GLU A 140 15.37 7.52 -0.71
N LEU A 141 15.18 8.81 -1.04
CA LEU A 141 14.17 9.27 -1.99
C LEU A 141 14.37 8.67 -3.40
N GLU A 142 15.61 8.61 -3.89
CA GLU A 142 15.89 8.05 -5.22
C GLU A 142 15.68 6.53 -5.29
N ARG A 143 15.96 5.79 -4.20
CA ARG A 143 15.58 4.38 -4.10
C ARG A 143 14.06 4.22 -4.12
N ALA A 144 13.32 5.03 -3.37
CA ALA A 144 11.86 5.01 -3.35
C ALA A 144 11.26 5.35 -4.74
N LYS A 145 11.80 6.36 -5.44
CA LYS A 145 11.42 6.70 -6.82
C LYS A 145 11.69 5.56 -7.80
N ARG A 146 12.82 4.84 -7.67
CA ARG A 146 13.14 3.68 -8.52
C ARG A 146 12.11 2.57 -8.32
N VAL A 147 11.89 2.14 -7.07
CA VAL A 147 10.91 1.09 -6.75
C VAL A 147 9.50 1.51 -7.18
N LYS A 148 9.12 2.77 -7.02
CA LYS A 148 7.85 3.30 -7.53
C LYS A 148 7.72 3.10 -9.05
N ARG A 149 8.72 3.50 -9.85
CA ARG A 149 8.71 3.31 -11.31
C ARG A 149 8.62 1.84 -11.72
N GLU A 150 9.38 0.97 -11.07
CA GLU A 150 9.35 -0.47 -11.32
C GLU A 150 7.97 -1.10 -11.01
N LEU A 151 7.28 -0.60 -9.98
CA LEU A 151 5.91 -1.04 -9.65
C LEU A 151 4.88 -0.49 -10.63
N GLU A 152 4.99 0.78 -11.03
CA GLU A 152 4.12 1.40 -12.05
C GLU A 152 4.23 0.66 -13.41
N GLU A 153 5.46 0.28 -13.81
CA GLU A 153 5.72 -0.51 -15.02
C GLU A 153 5.11 -1.92 -14.93
N LYS A 154 5.26 -2.62 -13.79
CA LYS A 154 4.65 -3.95 -13.56
C LYS A 154 3.12 -3.89 -13.57
N VAL A 155 2.53 -2.84 -12.99
CA VAL A 155 1.07 -2.63 -13.03
C VAL A 155 0.62 -2.39 -14.47
N LYS A 156 1.33 -1.55 -15.23
CA LYS A 156 1.05 -1.32 -16.64
C LYS A 156 1.10 -2.62 -17.44
N GLN A 157 2.21 -3.37 -17.35
CA GLN A 157 2.38 -4.66 -18.04
C GLN A 157 1.22 -5.62 -17.73
N LYS A 158 0.85 -5.78 -16.45
CA LYS A 158 -0.24 -6.69 -16.06
C LYS A 158 -1.62 -6.19 -16.51
N SER A 159 -1.81 -4.87 -16.61
CA SER A 159 -3.05 -4.31 -17.17
C SER A 159 -3.16 -4.56 -18.69
N GLU A 160 -2.06 -4.46 -19.42
CA GLU A 160 -1.98 -4.74 -20.86
C GLU A 160 -2.17 -6.23 -21.13
N GLU A 161 -1.52 -7.11 -20.37
CA GLU A 161 -1.75 -8.57 -20.42
C GLU A 161 -3.22 -8.92 -20.18
N ASN A 162 -3.85 -8.36 -19.13
CA ASN A 162 -5.26 -8.61 -18.84
C ASN A 162 -6.19 -8.11 -19.95
N GLN A 163 -5.90 -6.95 -20.55
CA GLN A 163 -6.66 -6.43 -21.69
C GLN A 163 -6.52 -7.30 -22.94
N MET A 164 -5.32 -7.84 -23.21
CA MET A 164 -5.10 -8.81 -24.29
C MET A 164 -5.94 -10.07 -24.08
N TRP A 165 -5.90 -10.67 -22.88
CA TRP A 165 -6.71 -11.86 -22.57
C TRP A 165 -8.22 -11.61 -22.67
N PHE A 166 -8.69 -10.45 -22.21
CA PHE A 166 -10.09 -10.05 -22.36
C PHE A 166 -10.51 -9.94 -23.84
N ASN A 167 -9.67 -9.33 -24.68
CA ASN A 167 -9.93 -9.21 -26.11
C ASN A 167 -9.94 -10.59 -26.80
N VAL A 168 -9.02 -11.49 -26.45
CA VAL A 168 -8.99 -12.88 -26.96
C VAL A 168 -10.25 -13.64 -26.54
N ALA A 169 -10.68 -13.54 -25.28
CA ALA A 169 -11.91 -14.16 -24.80
C ALA A 169 -13.12 -13.66 -25.60
N LYS A 170 -13.27 -12.33 -25.76
CA LYS A 170 -14.36 -11.71 -26.54
C LYS A 170 -14.34 -12.10 -28.03
N GLN A 171 -13.17 -12.20 -28.64
CA GLN A 171 -13.04 -12.67 -30.03
C GLN A 171 -13.45 -14.13 -30.14
N SER A 172 -13.02 -14.99 -29.20
CA SER A 172 -13.38 -16.41 -29.17
C SER A 172 -14.88 -16.62 -28.99
N GLU A 173 -15.54 -15.80 -28.15
CA GLU A 173 -16.99 -15.77 -27.98
C GLU A 173 -17.71 -15.41 -29.29
N ALA A 174 -17.26 -14.36 -29.98
CA ALA A 174 -17.83 -13.95 -31.27
C ALA A 174 -17.65 -15.02 -32.36
N SER A 175 -16.49 -15.69 -32.41
CA SER A 175 -16.25 -16.82 -33.32
C SER A 175 -17.15 -18.02 -33.01
N VAL A 176 -17.30 -18.39 -31.74
CA VAL A 176 -18.21 -19.47 -31.32
C VAL A 176 -19.67 -19.12 -31.62
N PHE A 177 -20.08 -17.86 -31.42
CA PHE A 177 -21.41 -17.38 -31.78
C PHE A 177 -21.68 -17.50 -33.28
N SER A 178 -20.75 -17.03 -34.12
CA SER A 178 -20.85 -17.13 -35.58
C SER A 178 -20.94 -18.58 -36.05
N LEU A 179 -20.05 -19.47 -35.56
CA LEU A 179 -20.09 -20.89 -35.89
C LEU A 179 -21.40 -21.57 -35.46
N ARG A 180 -21.90 -21.24 -34.26
CA ARG A 180 -23.20 -21.72 -33.78
C ARG A 180 -24.35 -21.25 -34.67
N GLN A 181 -24.33 -19.99 -35.11
CA GLN A 181 -25.35 -19.46 -36.02
C GLN A 181 -25.32 -20.14 -37.39
N SER A 182 -24.13 -20.34 -37.97
CA SER A 182 -23.97 -21.09 -39.22
C SER A 182 -24.44 -22.54 -39.13
N LEU A 183 -24.15 -23.23 -38.01
CA LEU A 183 -24.66 -24.59 -37.78
C LEU A 183 -26.19 -24.63 -37.69
N VAL A 184 -26.83 -23.69 -36.99
CA VAL A 184 -28.29 -23.60 -36.95
C VAL A 184 -28.88 -23.33 -38.34
N GLN A 185 -28.25 -22.46 -39.13
CA GLN A 185 -28.69 -22.16 -40.49
C GLN A 185 -28.58 -23.39 -41.42
N LEU A 186 -27.50 -24.16 -41.33
CA LEU A 186 -27.34 -25.40 -42.11
C LEU A 186 -28.34 -26.48 -41.69
N LEU A 187 -28.62 -26.64 -40.38
CA LEU A 187 -29.64 -27.56 -39.90
C LEU A 187 -31.04 -27.18 -40.40
N LEU A 188 -31.38 -25.89 -40.36
CA LEU A 188 -32.65 -25.40 -40.90
C LEU A 188 -32.76 -25.57 -42.42
N TYR A 189 -31.66 -25.39 -43.16
CA TYR A 189 -31.63 -25.61 -44.61
C TYR A 189 -31.84 -27.09 -44.96
N ASN A 190 -31.07 -28.00 -44.35
CA ASN A 190 -31.20 -29.44 -44.60
C ASN A 190 -32.59 -30.00 -44.20
N ASN A 191 -33.28 -29.37 -43.25
CA ASN A 191 -34.64 -29.76 -42.87
C ASN A 191 -35.71 -29.34 -43.91
N ASN A 192 -35.40 -28.41 -44.84
CA ASN A 192 -36.31 -28.03 -45.92
C ASN A 192 -36.19 -28.92 -47.18
N ASP A 193 -35.09 -29.68 -47.32
CA ASP A 193 -34.88 -30.62 -48.43
C ASP A 193 -35.33 -32.06 -48.09
N HIS A 194 -35.97 -32.27 -46.94
CA HIS A 194 -36.55 -33.55 -46.53
C HIS A 194 -38.09 -33.50 -46.42
N GLU A 195 -38.75 -33.40 -47.57
CA GLU A 195 -40.05 -34.07 -47.76
C GLU A 195 -39.83 -35.59 -47.68
N ILE A 196 -39.77 -36.16 -46.47
CA ILE A 196 -39.86 -37.61 -46.28
C ILE A 196 -40.93 -37.92 -45.23
N GLU A 197 -41.93 -38.66 -45.71
CA GLU A 197 -43.11 -39.15 -45.03
C GLU A 197 -42.79 -39.82 -43.68
N GLY A 198 -43.47 -39.35 -42.63
CA GLY A 198 -43.40 -39.87 -41.27
C GLY A 198 -44.79 -40.10 -40.67
N PHE A 199 -45.70 -40.66 -41.47
CA PHE A 199 -47.06 -40.99 -41.04
C PHE A 199 -47.02 -42.06 -39.94
N GLY A 200 -47.48 -41.72 -38.74
CA GLY A 200 -47.31 -42.52 -37.52
C GLY A 200 -48.27 -42.12 -36.40
N GLU A 201 -49.53 -41.93 -36.77
CA GLU A 201 -50.62 -41.62 -35.83
C GLU A 201 -50.96 -42.81 -34.93
N THR A 202 -50.79 -42.67 -33.62
CA THR A 202 -51.69 -43.30 -32.64
C THR A 202 -51.91 -42.33 -31.47
N ASN A 203 -53.16 -41.90 -31.32
CA ASN A 203 -53.56 -40.79 -30.44
C ASN A 203 -53.56 -41.17 -28.95
N GLY A 204 -53.36 -40.17 -28.10
CA GLY A 204 -53.26 -40.29 -26.65
C GLY A 204 -53.29 -38.93 -25.92
N GLU A 205 -54.22 -38.06 -26.34
CA GLU A 205 -54.73 -36.89 -25.60
C GLU A 205 -55.30 -37.36 -24.24
N ASP A 206 -55.28 -36.68 -23.07
CA ASP A 206 -54.89 -35.33 -22.60
C ASP A 206 -54.63 -35.42 -21.06
N ASP A 207 -54.02 -34.49 -20.30
CA ASP A 207 -53.09 -33.36 -20.51
C ASP A 207 -52.51 -32.97 -19.11
N GLU A 208 -52.18 -31.70 -18.86
CA GLU A 208 -51.79 -31.04 -17.59
C GLU A 208 -50.51 -31.52 -16.89
N ALA A 209 -49.40 -31.20 -17.57
CA ALA A 209 -48.47 -30.16 -17.11
C ALA A 209 -47.93 -30.16 -15.65
N GLN A 210 -46.59 -30.15 -15.56
CA GLN A 210 -45.78 -29.57 -14.47
C GLN A 210 -45.71 -30.30 -13.12
N SER A 211 -45.00 -31.43 -13.08
CA SER A 211 -44.05 -31.66 -11.98
C SER A 211 -42.63 -31.81 -12.49
N ARG A 212 -41.77 -30.85 -12.12
CA ARG A 212 -40.32 -30.88 -12.38
C ARG A 212 -39.70 -32.01 -11.58
N ARG A 213 -39.65 -33.19 -12.16
CA ARG A 213 -38.65 -34.19 -11.81
C ARG A 213 -37.82 -34.43 -13.04
N GLN A 214 -36.75 -33.65 -13.16
CA GLN A 214 -35.55 -34.13 -13.84
C GLN A 214 -35.27 -35.49 -13.21
N GLN A 215 -35.59 -36.55 -13.94
CA GLN A 215 -35.14 -37.88 -13.59
C GLN A 215 -33.64 -37.85 -13.87
N VAL A 216 -32.89 -37.36 -12.87
CA VAL A 216 -31.44 -37.38 -12.88
C VAL A 216 -31.11 -38.83 -13.07
N THR A 217 -30.64 -39.16 -14.27
CA THR A 217 -30.10 -40.48 -14.58
C THR A 217 -28.86 -40.61 -13.73
N MET A 218 -29.05 -41.13 -12.52
CA MET A 218 -28.02 -41.24 -11.49
C MET A 218 -26.86 -41.98 -12.14
N LYS A 219 -25.74 -41.28 -12.27
CA LYS A 219 -24.60 -41.81 -13.00
C LYS A 219 -24.14 -43.05 -12.26
N THR A 220 -24.05 -44.18 -12.96
CA THR A 220 -23.60 -45.43 -12.34
C THR A 220 -22.09 -45.43 -12.13
N CYS A 221 -21.68 -46.07 -11.03
CA CYS A 221 -20.29 -46.11 -10.59
C CYS A 221 -19.40 -46.75 -11.66
N LYS A 222 -18.35 -46.05 -12.07
CA LYS A 222 -17.40 -46.55 -13.08
C LYS A 222 -16.45 -47.63 -12.56
N GLY A 223 -16.48 -47.94 -11.26
CA GLY A 223 -15.73 -49.03 -10.63
C GLY A 223 -16.47 -50.37 -10.52
N CYS A 224 -17.80 -50.37 -10.43
CA CYS A 224 -18.61 -51.60 -10.32
C CYS A 224 -19.81 -51.69 -11.27
N GLY A 225 -20.07 -50.65 -12.07
CA GLY A 225 -21.19 -50.60 -13.02
C GLY A 225 -22.58 -50.42 -12.42
N GLY A 226 -22.82 -50.86 -11.18
CA GLY A 226 -24.18 -50.96 -10.60
C GLY A 226 -24.54 -49.99 -9.47
N GLY A 227 -23.60 -49.50 -8.66
CA GLY A 227 -23.91 -48.60 -7.54
C GLY A 227 -23.97 -47.12 -7.95
N ASP A 228 -24.79 -46.31 -7.28
CA ASP A 228 -24.88 -44.87 -7.57
C ASP A 228 -23.57 -44.12 -7.30
N VAL A 229 -23.16 -43.27 -8.24
CA VAL A 229 -22.03 -42.36 -8.04
C VAL A 229 -22.35 -41.40 -6.90
N SER A 230 -21.45 -41.36 -5.93
CA SER A 230 -21.55 -40.55 -4.70
C SER A 230 -20.19 -40.03 -4.24
N VAL A 231 -19.09 -40.39 -4.92
CA VAL A 231 -17.71 -40.11 -4.51
C VAL A 231 -16.94 -39.39 -5.61
N LEU A 232 -16.38 -38.23 -5.24
CA LEU A 232 -15.51 -37.39 -6.06
C LEU A 232 -14.03 -37.66 -5.71
N VAL A 233 -13.23 -37.96 -6.72
CA VAL A 233 -11.82 -38.35 -6.58
C VAL A 233 -10.88 -37.15 -6.71
N LEU A 234 -10.00 -36.92 -5.73
CA LEU A 234 -8.97 -35.87 -5.76
C LEU A 234 -7.59 -36.44 -6.13
N PRO A 235 -6.77 -35.72 -6.93
CA PRO A 235 -6.93 -34.30 -7.30
C PRO A 235 -7.83 -34.04 -8.53
N CYS A 236 -8.17 -35.05 -9.32
CA CYS A 236 -8.82 -34.88 -10.63
C CYS A 236 -10.29 -34.38 -10.63
N ARG A 237 -10.93 -34.29 -9.46
CA ARG A 237 -12.33 -33.85 -9.24
C ARG A 237 -13.42 -34.64 -9.99
N HIS A 238 -13.11 -35.84 -10.48
CA HIS A 238 -14.11 -36.69 -11.14
C HIS A 238 -15.05 -37.37 -10.13
N LEU A 239 -16.33 -37.01 -10.20
CA LEU A 239 -17.44 -37.68 -9.53
C LEU A 239 -17.82 -38.94 -10.31
N CYS A 240 -17.30 -40.10 -9.89
CA CYS A 240 -17.31 -41.33 -10.70
C CYS A 240 -17.36 -42.66 -9.91
N LEU A 241 -17.23 -42.63 -8.58
CA LEU A 241 -17.26 -43.82 -7.73
C LEU A 241 -18.48 -43.83 -6.79
N CYS A 242 -18.88 -45.03 -6.34
CA CYS A 242 -19.76 -45.20 -5.19
C CYS A 242 -18.93 -45.46 -3.91
N LYS A 243 -19.55 -45.29 -2.73
CA LYS A 243 -18.92 -45.54 -1.41
C LYS A 243 -18.18 -46.89 -1.31
N HIS A 244 -18.70 -47.95 -1.92
CA HIS A 244 -18.04 -49.27 -1.91
C HIS A 244 -16.80 -49.35 -2.80
N CYS A 245 -16.76 -48.58 -3.89
CA CYS A 245 -15.60 -48.55 -4.80
C CYS A 245 -14.51 -47.56 -4.35
N GLU A 246 -14.85 -46.60 -3.49
CA GLU A 246 -13.90 -45.66 -2.86
C GLU A 246 -12.71 -46.37 -2.22
N PHE A 247 -12.96 -47.42 -1.42
CA PHE A 247 -11.90 -48.17 -0.73
C PHE A 247 -11.15 -49.16 -1.64
N ARG A 248 -11.78 -49.61 -2.74
CA ARG A 248 -11.21 -50.64 -3.63
C ARG A 248 -10.30 -50.09 -4.72
N LEU A 249 -10.42 -48.81 -5.07
CA LEU A 249 -9.71 -48.19 -6.20
C LEU A 249 -8.78 -47.08 -5.74
N ASN A 250 -7.51 -47.17 -6.13
CA ASN A 250 -6.47 -46.18 -5.80
C ASN A 250 -6.18 -45.20 -6.96
N CYS A 251 -6.92 -45.30 -8.06
CA CYS A 251 -6.89 -44.35 -9.17
C CYS A 251 -8.32 -44.03 -9.64
N CYS A 252 -8.47 -42.90 -10.34
CA CYS A 252 -9.73 -42.50 -10.96
C CYS A 252 -9.99 -43.33 -12.23
N PRO A 253 -11.13 -44.04 -12.36
CA PRO A 253 -11.44 -44.81 -13.57
C PRO A 253 -11.74 -43.95 -14.82
N VAL A 254 -11.82 -42.62 -14.69
CA VAL A 254 -12.09 -41.71 -15.81
C VAL A 254 -10.80 -41.19 -16.46
N CYS A 255 -9.78 -40.86 -15.66
CA CYS A 255 -8.53 -40.24 -16.15
C CYS A 255 -7.24 -40.88 -15.60
N ASN A 256 -7.36 -42.01 -14.91
CA ASN A 256 -6.28 -42.79 -14.29
C ASN A 256 -5.38 -42.02 -13.28
N SER A 257 -5.79 -40.83 -12.84
CA SER A 257 -5.09 -40.06 -11.80
C SER A 257 -5.12 -40.80 -10.45
N VAL A 258 -3.99 -40.81 -9.73
CA VAL A 258 -3.89 -41.43 -8.40
C VAL A 258 -4.82 -40.72 -7.40
N LYS A 259 -5.59 -41.50 -6.65
CA LYS A 259 -6.54 -41.01 -5.63
C LYS A 259 -5.78 -40.68 -4.35
N ASN A 260 -5.55 -39.40 -4.10
CA ASN A 260 -4.93 -38.92 -2.86
C ASN A 260 -5.96 -38.68 -1.74
N ALA A 261 -7.19 -38.28 -2.12
CA ALA A 261 -8.32 -38.09 -1.22
C ALA A 261 -9.64 -38.29 -1.99
N ALA A 262 -10.74 -38.41 -1.24
CA ALA A 262 -12.08 -38.58 -1.79
C ALA A 262 -13.09 -37.77 -0.98
N LEU A 263 -14.13 -37.27 -1.65
CA LEU A 263 -15.22 -36.51 -1.03
C LEU A 263 -16.56 -37.17 -1.36
N ASN A 264 -17.37 -37.37 -0.32
CA ASN A 264 -18.72 -37.93 -0.43
C ASN A 264 -19.74 -36.81 -0.70
N VAL A 265 -20.44 -36.90 -1.83
CA VAL A 265 -21.50 -35.99 -2.25
C VAL A 265 -22.84 -36.56 -1.79
N LEU A 266 -23.63 -35.76 -1.09
CA LEU A 266 -25.02 -36.05 -0.75
C LEU A 266 -25.92 -35.29 -1.73
N TYR A 267 -26.86 -35.99 -2.35
CA TYR A 267 -27.91 -35.38 -3.16
C TYR A 267 -29.12 -35.11 -2.27
N SER A 268 -29.64 -33.88 -2.33
CA SER A 268 -30.82 -33.40 -1.60
C SER A 268 -32.01 -33.22 -2.55
#